data_AF-A0A7X3S616-F1
#
_entry.id   AF-A0A7X3S616-F1
#
_cell.length_a   1.000
_cell.length_b   1.000
_cell.length_c   1.000
_cell.angle_alpha   90.00
_cell.angle_beta   90.00
_cell.angle_gamma   90.00
#
_symmetry.space_group_name_H-M   'P 1'
#
loop_
_entity.id
_entity.type
_entity.pdbx_description
1 polymer ?
#
loop_
_entity_poly.entity_id
_entity_poly.type
_entity_poly.pdbx_seq_one_letter_code
_entity_poly.pdbx_strand_id
1 'polypeptide(L)'
;MVDQFFGHLGPSAFLVALGAFAILSGDKGVRLTRIEAWLSICAGAIYILVDTFIMHPPLGIFDGAGHAEQEHVGLMGLVLALGLCGLVILRAGNIPPSLPVVVGVAVAALVFTGHHQHAAAGTVAHNATVLMLVVAAIFRVLERYTEYGVAIIVSGFLFFSAQMGFAMFVESSGTSPQAWVTYWATAGFISSTGFLIVRRAGEQA
;
A
#
# COMPACT_ATOMS: atom_id res chain seq x y z
N MET A 1 0.56 11.16 25.27
CA MET A 1 0.72 9.69 25.33
C MET A 1 1.09 9.24 23.94
N VAL A 2 1.87 8.18 23.83
CA VAL A 2 2.47 7.73 22.57
C VAL A 2 1.38 7.09 21.70
N ASP A 3 0.70 7.88 20.88
CA ASP A 3 -0.17 7.37 19.81
C ASP A 3 0.75 6.88 18.67
N GLN A 4 1.43 5.76 18.93
CA GLN A 4 2.17 5.05 17.89
C GLN A 4 1.17 4.31 17.01
N PHE A 5 0.57 5.06 16.08
CA PHE A 5 -0.32 4.54 15.05
C PHE A 5 0.44 3.57 14.16
N PHE A 6 0.32 2.25 14.35
CA PHE A 6 0.88 1.22 13.45
C PHE A 6 0.18 1.16 12.08
N GLY A 7 -0.59 2.19 11.72
CA GLY A 7 -1.44 2.23 10.53
C GLY A 7 -0.70 2.07 9.21
N HIS A 8 0.62 2.31 9.17
CA HIS A 8 1.42 2.18 7.95
C HIS A 8 2.13 0.83 7.84
N LEU A 9 2.55 0.22 8.96
CA LEU A 9 3.36 -1.01 8.94
C LEU A 9 2.65 -2.16 8.21
N GLY A 10 1.39 -2.41 8.56
CA GLY A 10 0.60 -3.49 7.97
C GLY A 10 0.44 -3.33 6.44
N PRO A 11 -0.14 -2.21 5.96
CA PRO A 11 -0.29 -1.97 4.53
C PRO A 11 1.06 -1.89 3.78
N SER A 12 2.13 -1.40 4.41
CA SER A 12 3.46 -1.41 3.81
C SER A 12 4.04 -2.80 3.61
N ALA A 13 4.01 -3.64 4.66
CA ALA A 13 4.49 -5.02 4.58
C ALA A 13 3.71 -5.80 3.51
N PHE A 14 2.42 -5.51 3.41
CA PHE A 14 1.55 -6.04 2.39
C PHE A 14 1.95 -5.62 0.96
N LEU A 15 2.19 -4.34 0.72
CA LEU A 15 2.67 -3.86 -0.57
C LEU A 15 3.98 -4.55 -0.94
N VAL A 16 4.94 -4.62 -0.02
CA VAL A 16 6.21 -5.32 -0.25
C VAL A 16 5.99 -6.80 -0.60
N ALA A 17 5.14 -7.51 0.13
CA ALA A 17 4.83 -8.92 -0.13
C ALA A 17 4.17 -9.13 -1.50
N LEU A 18 3.23 -8.26 -1.88
CA LEU A 18 2.58 -8.30 -3.19
C LEU A 18 3.56 -8.05 -4.33
N GLY A 19 4.41 -7.03 -4.21
CA GLY A 19 5.40 -6.72 -5.23
C GLY A 19 6.48 -7.81 -5.33
N ALA A 20 6.90 -8.39 -4.20
CA ALA A 20 7.79 -9.55 -4.18
C ALA A 20 7.15 -10.75 -4.88
N PHE A 21 5.87 -11.03 -4.60
CA PHE A 21 5.13 -12.09 -5.28
C PHE A 21 5.06 -11.84 -6.80
N ALA A 22 4.76 -10.61 -7.23
CA ALA A 22 4.72 -10.25 -8.65
C ALA A 22 6.08 -10.45 -9.36
N ILE A 23 7.20 -10.16 -8.67
CA ILE A 23 8.55 -10.40 -9.20
C ILE A 23 8.86 -11.91 -9.26
N LEU A 24 8.68 -12.62 -8.15
CA LEU A 24 9.16 -14.00 -7.95
C LEU A 24 8.30 -15.05 -8.66
N SER A 25 6.98 -14.88 -8.67
CA SER A 25 6.07 -15.89 -9.25
C SER A 25 6.13 -15.94 -10.77
N GLY A 26 6.46 -14.81 -11.41
CA GLY A 26 6.31 -14.65 -12.87
C GLY A 26 4.86 -14.78 -13.35
N ASP A 27 3.88 -14.92 -12.44
CA ASP A 27 2.47 -15.09 -12.77
C ASP A 27 1.92 -13.81 -13.41
N LYS A 28 1.16 -13.99 -14.50
CA LYS A 28 0.52 -12.90 -15.23
C LYS A 28 -1.00 -13.04 -15.18
N GLY A 29 -1.71 -11.92 -15.19
CA GLY A 29 -3.17 -11.88 -15.35
C GLY A 29 -3.96 -12.34 -14.13
N VAL A 30 -4.82 -13.35 -14.30
CA VAL A 30 -5.92 -13.70 -13.39
C VAL A 30 -5.45 -14.16 -12.00
N ARG A 31 -4.36 -14.93 -11.91
CA ARG A 31 -3.85 -15.42 -10.62
C ARG A 31 -3.33 -14.29 -9.76
N LEU A 32 -2.56 -13.37 -10.36
CA LEU A 32 -2.10 -12.17 -9.67
C LEU A 32 -3.28 -11.29 -9.24
N THR A 33 -4.25 -11.03 -10.12
CA THR A 33 -5.46 -10.27 -9.75
C THR A 33 -6.24 -10.94 -8.61
N ARG A 34 -6.32 -12.27 -8.58
CA ARG A 34 -6.99 -12.99 -7.50
C ARG A 34 -6.25 -12.81 -6.18
N ILE A 35 -4.92 -12.86 -6.22
CA ILE A 35 -4.08 -12.64 -5.05
C ILE A 35 -4.23 -11.19 -4.59
N GLU A 36 -4.04 -10.19 -5.47
CA GLU A 36 -4.28 -8.76 -5.23
C GLU A 36 -5.64 -8.53 -4.54
N ALA A 37 -6.70 -9.14 -5.06
CA ALA A 37 -8.06 -8.99 -4.54
C ALA A 37 -8.24 -9.58 -3.14
N TRP A 38 -7.80 -10.83 -2.91
CA TRP A 38 -7.85 -11.45 -1.57
C TRP A 38 -7.00 -10.70 -0.55
N LEU A 39 -5.84 -10.26 -1.01
CA LEU A 39 -4.91 -9.48 -0.24
C LEU A 39 -5.58 -8.15 0.18
N SER A 40 -6.22 -7.41 -0.73
CA SER A 40 -6.98 -6.19 -0.39
C SER A 40 -8.11 -6.45 0.61
N ILE A 41 -8.85 -7.56 0.45
CA ILE A 41 -9.92 -7.96 1.38
C ILE A 41 -9.34 -8.21 2.78
N CYS A 42 -8.29 -9.02 2.88
CA CYS A 42 -7.65 -9.36 4.16
C CYS A 42 -7.06 -8.11 4.83
N ALA A 43 -6.33 -7.29 4.09
CA ALA A 43 -5.72 -6.07 4.63
C ALA A 43 -6.79 -5.10 5.15
N GLY A 44 -7.84 -4.83 4.37
CA GLY A 44 -8.94 -3.97 4.77
C GLY A 44 -9.68 -4.53 5.99
N ALA A 45 -10.04 -5.81 5.97
CA ALA A 45 -10.79 -6.44 7.07
C ALA A 45 -9.99 -6.47 8.38
N ILE A 46 -8.71 -6.87 8.32
CA ILE A 46 -7.84 -6.91 9.51
C ILE A 46 -7.67 -5.51 10.09
N TYR A 47 -7.42 -4.50 9.25
CA TYR A 47 -7.28 -3.13 9.72
C TYR A 47 -8.54 -2.65 10.43
N ILE A 48 -9.70 -2.79 9.80
CA ILE A 48 -10.99 -2.36 10.37
C ILE A 48 -11.24 -3.06 11.71
N LEU A 49 -10.98 -4.37 11.79
CA LEU A 49 -11.18 -5.14 13.02
C LEU A 49 -10.24 -4.69 14.14
N VAL A 50 -8.94 -4.55 13.84
CA VAL A 50 -7.94 -4.14 14.83
C VAL A 50 -8.22 -2.72 15.31
N ASP A 51 -8.48 -1.79 14.40
CA ASP A 51 -8.68 -0.38 14.75
C ASP A 51 -9.99 -0.17 15.52
N THR A 52 -11.08 -0.80 15.09
CA THR A 52 -12.41 -0.64 15.70
C THR A 52 -12.52 -1.34 17.06
N PHE A 53 -11.94 -2.53 17.22
CA PHE A 53 -12.21 -3.37 18.40
C PHE A 53 -11.02 -3.57 19.34
N ILE A 54 -9.79 -3.36 18.88
CA ILE A 54 -8.58 -3.61 19.69
C ILE A 54 -7.91 -2.31 20.10
N MET A 55 -7.66 -1.41 19.14
CA MET A 55 -6.96 -0.15 19.39
C MET A 55 -7.88 0.88 20.06
N HIS A 56 -9.17 0.89 19.71
CA HIS A 56 -10.15 1.82 20.26
C HIS A 56 -11.38 1.09 20.84
N PRO A 57 -11.29 0.30 21.92
CA PRO A 57 -12.47 -0.38 22.48
C PRO A 57 -13.47 0.62 23.12
N PRO A 58 -14.78 0.32 23.19
CA PRO A 58 -15.46 -0.93 22.81
C PRO A 58 -16.06 -0.94 21.38
N LEU A 59 -16.32 0.23 20.78
CA LEU A 59 -16.89 0.39 19.43
C LEU A 59 -16.04 1.29 18.52
N GLY A 60 -14.85 1.67 18.98
CA GLY A 60 -13.84 2.44 18.25
C GLY A 60 -14.34 3.63 17.48
N ILE A 61 -14.27 3.51 16.17
CA ILE A 61 -14.66 4.55 15.22
C ILE A 61 -16.12 5.01 15.37
N PHE A 62 -16.99 4.21 15.98
CA PHE A 62 -18.41 4.53 16.14
C PHE A 62 -18.76 5.26 17.44
N ASP A 63 -17.85 5.31 18.43
CA ASP A 63 -18.18 5.82 19.78
C ASP A 63 -17.07 6.64 20.44
N GLY A 64 -15.89 6.81 19.82
CA GLY A 64 -14.85 7.63 20.46
C GLY A 64 -13.54 7.85 19.70
N ALA A 65 -13.33 7.26 18.53
CA ALA A 65 -12.14 7.57 17.74
C ALA A 65 -12.23 8.98 17.11
N GLY A 66 -11.08 9.62 16.88
CA GLY A 66 -11.00 10.92 16.22
C GLY A 66 -11.39 10.86 14.74
N HIS A 67 -11.45 12.03 14.11
CA HIS A 67 -11.79 12.12 12.68
C HIS A 67 -10.79 11.38 11.78
N ALA A 68 -9.51 11.30 12.17
CA ALA A 68 -8.48 10.62 11.40
C ALA A 68 -8.71 9.11 11.33
N GLU A 69 -9.16 8.49 12.42
CA GLU A 69 -9.41 7.06 12.53
C GLU A 69 -10.65 6.66 11.71
N GLN A 70 -11.68 7.50 11.69
CA GLN A 70 -12.85 7.31 10.82
C GLN A 70 -12.44 7.38 9.34
N GLU A 71 -11.56 8.30 8.97
CA GLU A 71 -11.01 8.40 7.61
C GLU A 71 -10.19 7.15 7.24
N HIS A 72 -9.35 6.64 8.15
CA HIS A 72 -8.56 5.41 7.93
C HIS A 72 -9.43 4.16 7.81
N VAL A 73 -10.46 4.01 8.64
CA VAL A 73 -11.39 2.87 8.51
C VAL A 73 -12.23 2.98 7.24
N GLY A 74 -12.68 4.18 6.87
CA GLY A 74 -13.39 4.42 5.60
C GLY A 74 -12.53 4.05 4.38
N LEU A 75 -11.26 4.46 4.40
CA LEU A 75 -10.23 4.07 3.43
C LEU A 75 -10.10 2.55 3.30
N MET A 76 -9.93 1.86 4.43
CA MET A 76 -9.72 0.42 4.43
C MET A 76 -10.99 -0.36 4.05
N GLY A 77 -12.17 0.19 4.37
CA GLY A 77 -13.45 -0.33 3.88
C GLY A 77 -13.56 -0.25 2.36
N LEU A 78 -13.07 0.85 1.77
CA LEU A 78 -13.02 1.03 0.33
C LEU A 78 -12.02 0.08 -0.35
N VAL A 79 -10.84 -0.13 0.24
CA VAL A 79 -9.86 -1.14 -0.23
C VAL A 79 -10.45 -2.54 -0.18
N LEU A 80 -11.17 -2.89 0.89
CA LEU A 80 -11.88 -4.17 1.01
C LEU A 80 -12.92 -4.32 -0.11
N ALA A 81 -13.76 -3.30 -0.32
CA ALA A 81 -14.78 -3.31 -1.37
C ALA A 81 -14.17 -3.46 -2.77
N LEU A 82 -13.05 -2.80 -3.04
CA LEU A 82 -12.30 -2.94 -4.30
C LEU A 82 -11.79 -4.37 -4.51
N GLY A 83 -11.31 -5.02 -3.45
CA GLY A 83 -10.92 -6.44 -3.50
C GLY A 83 -12.10 -7.36 -3.83
N LEU A 84 -13.27 -7.14 -3.21
CA LEU A 84 -14.50 -7.88 -3.54
C LEU A 84 -14.91 -7.66 -5.01
N CYS A 85 -14.92 -6.41 -5.47
CA CYS A 85 -15.17 -6.07 -6.86
C CYS A 85 -14.18 -6.75 -7.80
N GLY A 86 -12.90 -6.83 -7.44
CA GLY A 86 -11.87 -7.56 -8.18
C GLY A 86 -12.20 -9.04 -8.35
N LEU A 87 -12.64 -9.73 -7.29
CA LEU A 87 -13.06 -11.12 -7.37
C LEU A 87 -14.32 -11.31 -8.24
N VAL A 88 -15.29 -10.40 -8.16
CA VAL A 88 -16.50 -10.41 -8.99
C VAL A 88 -16.16 -10.20 -10.46
N ILE A 89 -15.30 -9.23 -10.77
CA ILE A 89 -14.81 -8.93 -12.11
C ILE A 89 -14.09 -10.14 -12.72
N LEU A 90 -13.24 -10.81 -11.94
CA LEU A 90 -12.58 -12.04 -12.39
C LEU A 90 -13.57 -13.16 -12.72
N ARG A 91 -14.70 -13.23 -12.00
CA ARG A 91 -15.76 -14.23 -12.25
C ARG A 91 -16.58 -13.90 -13.50
N ALA A 92 -16.77 -12.62 -13.81
CA ALA A 92 -17.50 -12.18 -15.01
C ALA A 92 -16.76 -12.51 -16.32
N GLY A 93 -15.42 -12.56 -16.28
CA GLY A 93 -14.57 -13.08 -17.37
C GLY A 93 -14.46 -12.20 -18.61
N ASN A 94 -15.29 -11.16 -18.75
CA ASN A 94 -15.32 -10.23 -19.88
C ASN A 94 -14.73 -8.84 -19.56
N ILE A 95 -14.18 -8.65 -18.35
CA ILE A 95 -13.62 -7.38 -17.89
C ILE A 95 -12.10 -7.52 -17.71
N PRO A 96 -11.29 -6.54 -18.17
CA PRO A 96 -9.84 -6.58 -18.03
C PRO A 96 -9.39 -6.72 -16.55
N PRO A 97 -8.49 -7.67 -16.23
CA PRO A 97 -8.01 -7.88 -14.85
C PRO A 97 -7.20 -6.71 -14.25
N SER A 98 -6.80 -5.74 -15.07
CA SER A 98 -6.11 -4.51 -14.66
C SER A 98 -7.06 -3.41 -14.19
N LEU A 99 -8.35 -3.47 -14.56
CA LEU A 99 -9.34 -2.44 -14.20
C LEU A 99 -9.49 -2.25 -12.68
N PRO A 100 -9.59 -3.30 -11.85
CA PRO A 100 -9.69 -3.13 -10.40
C PRO A 100 -8.47 -2.41 -9.80
N VAL A 101 -7.27 -2.65 -10.37
CA VAL A 101 -6.03 -2.01 -9.92
C VAL A 101 -6.03 -0.52 -10.25
N VAL A 102 -6.44 -0.15 -11.46
CA VAL A 102 -6.53 1.26 -11.87
C VAL A 102 -7.53 2.02 -11.01
N VAL A 103 -8.75 1.46 -10.84
CA VAL A 103 -9.78 2.09 -10.01
C VAL A 103 -9.31 2.18 -8.56
N GLY A 104 -8.69 1.12 -8.03
CA GLY A 104 -8.19 1.12 -6.66
C GLY A 104 -7.09 2.15 -6.42
N VAL A 105 -6.17 2.31 -7.37
CA VAL A 105 -5.12 3.34 -7.28
C VAL A 105 -5.70 4.74 -7.41
N ALA A 106 -6.65 4.98 -8.31
CA ALA A 106 -7.29 6.30 -8.45
C ALA A 106 -8.04 6.70 -7.17
N VAL A 107 -8.74 5.74 -6.57
CA VAL A 107 -9.43 5.92 -5.31
C VAL A 107 -8.46 6.16 -4.15
N ALA A 108 -7.40 5.37 -4.03
CA ALA A 108 -6.36 5.58 -3.03
C ALA A 108 -5.72 6.96 -3.18
N ALA A 109 -5.41 7.38 -4.41
CA ALA A 109 -4.85 8.69 -4.72
C ALA A 109 -5.76 9.81 -4.23
N LEU A 110 -7.06 9.76 -4.55
CA LEU A 110 -8.04 10.75 -4.10
C LEU A 110 -8.00 10.92 -2.58
N VAL A 111 -8.02 9.81 -1.86
CA VAL A 111 -8.11 9.88 -0.40
C VAL A 111 -6.78 10.28 0.23
N PHE A 112 -5.64 9.79 -0.25
CA PHE A 112 -4.34 10.25 0.24
C PHE A 112 -4.08 11.74 -0.02
N THR A 113 -4.65 12.30 -1.09
CA THR A 113 -4.58 13.75 -1.34
C THR A 113 -5.53 14.57 -0.47
N GLY A 114 -6.62 13.97 0.02
CA GLY A 114 -7.60 14.64 0.88
C GLY A 114 -7.36 14.47 2.38
N HIS A 115 -6.68 13.40 2.78
CA HIS A 115 -6.43 13.05 4.18
C HIS A 115 -5.32 13.92 4.79
N HIS A 116 -5.61 14.56 5.92
CA HIS A 116 -4.66 15.42 6.62
C HIS A 116 -3.57 14.61 7.31
N GLN A 117 -2.31 15.01 7.13
CA GLN A 117 -1.16 14.41 7.81
C GLN A 117 -0.67 15.33 8.93
N HIS A 118 -0.34 14.74 10.07
CA HIS A 118 0.11 15.47 11.25
C HIS A 118 1.54 16.03 11.13
N ALA A 119 2.31 15.57 10.14
CA ALA A 119 3.69 15.97 9.91
C ALA A 119 3.97 16.18 8.41
N ALA A 120 4.75 17.21 8.07
CA ALA A 120 5.09 17.51 6.68
C ALA A 120 5.83 16.34 5.99
N ALA A 121 6.69 15.64 6.73
CA ALA A 121 7.36 14.43 6.26
C ALA A 121 6.37 13.31 5.89
N GLY A 122 5.30 13.15 6.69
CA GLY A 122 4.20 12.23 6.40
C GLY A 122 3.48 12.60 5.10
N THR A 123 3.17 13.88 4.89
CA THR A 123 2.53 14.36 3.65
C THR A 123 3.38 14.04 2.41
N VAL A 124 4.68 14.34 2.47
CA VAL A 124 5.58 14.10 1.32
C VAL A 124 5.72 12.61 1.03
N ALA A 125 5.82 11.77 2.07
CA ALA A 125 5.88 10.31 1.93
C ALA A 125 4.59 9.72 1.33
N HIS A 126 3.41 10.21 1.74
CA HIS A 126 2.13 9.82 1.16
C HIS A 126 2.02 10.18 -0.33
N ASN A 127 2.38 11.41 -0.69
CA ASN A 127 2.37 11.85 -2.08
C ASN A 127 3.33 11.01 -2.95
N ALA A 128 4.52 10.70 -2.44
CA ALA A 128 5.47 9.83 -3.12
C ALA A 128 4.94 8.39 -3.27
N THR A 129 4.24 7.88 -2.24
CA THR A 129 3.57 6.57 -2.28
C THR A 129 2.53 6.54 -3.39
N VAL A 130 1.66 7.55 -3.48
CA VAL A 130 0.62 7.67 -4.53
C VAL A 130 1.25 7.71 -5.91
N LEU A 131 2.31 8.51 -6.10
CA LEU A 131 3.02 8.58 -7.38
C LEU A 131 3.52 7.19 -7.83
N MET A 132 4.12 6.43 -6.91
CA MET A 132 4.60 5.09 -7.21
C MET A 132 3.46 4.09 -7.44
N LEU A 133 2.32 4.21 -6.77
CA LEU A 133 1.13 3.40 -7.06
C LEU A 133 0.56 3.71 -8.45
N VAL A 134 0.57 4.98 -8.88
CA VAL A 134 0.17 5.36 -10.25
C VAL A 134 1.11 4.73 -11.28
N VAL A 135 2.43 4.81 -11.05
CA VAL A 135 3.42 4.13 -11.90
C VAL A 135 3.18 2.62 -11.94
N ALA A 136 2.90 1.99 -10.80
CA ALA A 136 2.54 0.58 -10.73
C ALA A 136 1.28 0.27 -11.54
N ALA A 137 0.21 1.05 -11.41
CA ALA A 137 -1.02 0.87 -12.18
C ALA A 137 -0.76 0.95 -13.70
N ILE A 138 0.08 1.90 -14.14
CA ILE A 138 0.48 2.01 -15.55
C ILE A 138 1.19 0.73 -16.00
N PHE A 139 2.19 0.26 -15.26
CA PHE A 139 2.87 -0.99 -15.60
C PHE A 139 1.93 -2.20 -15.58
N ARG A 140 0.96 -2.22 -14.67
CA ARG A 140 -0.06 -3.28 -14.58
C ARG A 140 -0.95 -3.32 -15.82
N VAL A 141 -1.35 -2.15 -16.33
CA VAL A 141 -2.14 -2.01 -17.58
C VAL A 141 -1.31 -2.42 -18.79
N LEU A 142 -0.02 -2.07 -18.80
CA LEU A 142 0.92 -2.44 -19.87
C LEU A 142 1.45 -3.88 -19.76
N GLU A 143 0.94 -4.68 -18.81
CA GLU A 143 1.37 -6.06 -18.56
C GLU A 143 2.89 -6.21 -18.26
N ARG A 144 3.49 -5.16 -17.70
CA ARG A 144 4.88 -5.09 -17.24
C ARG A 144 4.98 -5.47 -15.76
N TYR A 145 4.76 -6.75 -15.47
CA TYR A 145 4.59 -7.29 -14.11
C TYR A 145 5.83 -7.15 -13.21
N THR A 146 7.03 -7.23 -13.78
CA THR A 146 8.28 -7.06 -13.02
C THR A 146 8.42 -5.61 -12.53
N GLU A 147 8.20 -4.66 -13.42
CA GLU A 147 8.26 -3.22 -13.13
C GLU A 147 7.12 -2.78 -12.21
N TYR A 148 5.93 -3.37 -12.39
CA TYR A 148 4.83 -3.28 -11.43
C TYR A 148 5.29 -3.71 -10.04
N GLY A 149 5.90 -4.89 -9.89
CA GLY A 149 6.36 -5.40 -8.60
C GLY A 149 7.41 -4.50 -7.94
N VAL A 150 8.36 -3.97 -8.73
CA VAL A 150 9.35 -2.98 -8.25
C VAL A 150 8.64 -1.73 -7.73
N ALA A 151 7.72 -1.16 -8.52
CA ALA A 151 7.00 0.06 -8.14
C ALA A 151 6.16 -0.13 -6.87
N ILE A 152 5.51 -1.30 -6.71
CA ILE A 152 4.74 -1.67 -5.53
C ILE A 152 5.65 -1.83 -4.29
N ILE A 153 6.82 -2.47 -4.40
CA ILE A 153 7.76 -2.58 -3.28
C ILE A 153 8.22 -1.18 -2.83
N VAL A 154 8.66 -0.34 -3.78
CA VAL A 154 9.10 1.03 -3.47
C VAL A 154 7.98 1.82 -2.80
N SER A 155 6.75 1.70 -3.30
CA SER A 155 5.55 2.29 -2.66
C SER A 155 5.37 1.81 -1.22
N GLY A 156 5.55 0.52 -0.94
CA GLY A 156 5.48 -0.03 0.43
C GLY A 156 6.49 0.60 1.39
N PHE A 157 7.75 0.75 0.97
CA PHE A 157 8.78 1.41 1.79
C PHE A 157 8.51 2.91 1.99
N LEU A 158 8.02 3.61 0.95
CA LEU A 158 7.61 5.01 1.06
C LEU A 158 6.45 5.19 2.03
N PHE A 159 5.43 4.32 1.94
CA PHE A 159 4.30 4.35 2.85
C PHE A 159 4.73 4.06 4.29
N PHE A 160 5.69 3.15 4.48
CA PHE A 160 6.21 2.81 5.80
C PHE A 160 6.93 4.00 6.43
N SER A 161 7.64 4.77 5.61
CA SER A 161 8.34 5.98 6.04
C SER A 161 7.42 7.09 6.56
N ALA A 162 6.12 7.03 6.24
CA ALA A 162 5.09 7.93 6.75
C ALA A 162 4.57 7.54 8.15
N GLN A 163 5.05 6.43 8.72
CA GLN A 163 4.74 6.02 10.08
C GLN A 163 4.97 7.18 11.06
N MET A 164 3.98 7.48 11.90
CA MET A 164 3.93 8.70 12.73
C MET A 164 5.24 8.96 13.49
N GLY A 165 5.77 7.95 14.17
CA GLY A 165 7.01 8.08 14.94
C GLY A 165 8.22 8.47 14.08
N PHE A 166 8.29 8.00 12.83
CA PHE A 166 9.35 8.39 11.90
C PHE A 166 9.12 9.78 11.32
N ALA A 167 7.88 10.09 10.91
CA ALA A 167 7.55 11.40 10.34
C ALA A 167 7.82 12.53 11.36
N MET A 168 7.43 12.32 12.63
CA MET A 168 7.70 13.25 13.73
C MET A 168 9.20 13.36 14.05
N PHE A 169 9.95 12.25 13.96
CA PHE A 169 11.40 12.27 14.14
C PHE A 169 12.08 13.16 13.09
N VAL A 170 11.69 13.04 11.82
CA VAL A 170 12.24 13.86 10.72
C VAL A 170 11.96 15.33 10.97
N GLU A 171 10.72 15.67 11.37
CA GLU A 171 10.31 17.05 11.65
C GLU A 171 11.06 17.63 12.86
N SER A 172 11.18 16.86 13.94
CA SER A 172 11.89 17.28 15.16
C SER A 172 13.41 17.40 14.98
N SER A 173 14.00 16.64 14.04
CA SER A 173 15.44 16.65 13.78
C SER A 173 15.88 17.73 12.79
N GLY A 174 14.93 18.46 12.18
CA GLY A 174 15.23 19.47 11.15
C GLY A 174 15.72 18.88 9.83
N THR A 175 15.58 17.56 9.65
CA THR A 175 16.01 16.87 8.43
C THR A 175 15.02 17.15 7.29
N SER A 176 15.51 17.25 6.06
CA SER A 176 14.65 17.45 4.87
C SER A 176 13.68 16.28 4.66
N PRO A 177 12.35 16.54 4.57
CA PRO A 177 11.37 15.53 4.14
C PRO A 177 11.69 14.84 2.81
N GLN A 178 12.28 15.57 1.86
CA GLN A 178 12.65 15.04 0.55
C GLN A 178 13.84 14.09 0.65
N ALA A 179 14.83 14.41 1.48
CA ALA A 179 15.93 13.48 1.76
C ALA A 179 15.42 12.19 2.41
N TRP A 180 14.48 12.31 3.36
CA TRP A 180 13.83 11.16 4.00
C TRP A 180 13.18 10.21 2.99
N VAL A 181 12.32 10.75 2.13
CA VAL A 181 11.67 9.99 1.05
C VAL A 181 12.68 9.35 0.10
N THR A 182 13.79 10.03 -0.19
CA THR A 182 14.85 9.49 -1.06
C THR A 182 15.51 8.27 -0.45
N TYR A 183 15.78 8.27 0.87
CA TYR A 183 16.35 7.10 1.55
C TYR A 183 15.43 5.89 1.49
N TRP A 184 14.13 6.09 1.73
CA TRP A 184 13.16 4.99 1.71
C TRP A 184 12.86 4.48 0.30
N ALA A 185 12.83 5.37 -0.70
CA ALA A 185 12.77 4.96 -2.09
C ALA A 185 13.99 4.11 -2.47
N THR A 186 15.19 4.50 -2.02
CA THR A 186 16.43 3.74 -2.23
C THR A 186 16.37 2.38 -1.55
N ALA A 187 15.90 2.30 -0.31
CA ALA A 187 15.72 1.04 0.41
C ALA A 187 14.76 0.10 -0.33
N GLY A 188 13.61 0.61 -0.79
CA GLY A 188 12.67 -0.16 -1.61
C GLY A 188 13.28 -0.64 -2.91
N PHE A 189 14.06 0.20 -3.60
CA PHE A 189 14.73 -0.19 -4.83
C PHE A 189 15.79 -1.29 -4.61
N ILE A 190 16.62 -1.17 -3.57
CA ILE A 190 17.59 -2.21 -3.19
C ILE A 190 16.87 -3.52 -2.85
N SER A 191 15.79 -3.45 -2.07
CA SER A 191 14.96 -4.63 -1.75
C SER A 191 14.41 -5.30 -3.01
N SER A 192 13.88 -4.52 -3.95
CA SER A 192 13.38 -5.04 -5.22
C SER A 192 14.48 -5.70 -6.07
N THR A 193 15.69 -5.14 -6.05
CA THR A 193 16.87 -5.71 -6.72
C THR A 193 17.24 -7.07 -6.12
N GLY A 194 17.14 -7.21 -4.79
CA GLY A 194 17.31 -8.50 -4.11
C GLY A 194 16.36 -9.58 -4.64
N PHE A 195 15.06 -9.26 -4.77
CA PHE A 195 14.08 -10.22 -5.33
C PHE A 195 14.35 -10.57 -6.79
N LEU A 196 14.81 -9.61 -7.60
CA LEU A 196 15.21 -9.86 -8.99
C LEU A 196 16.40 -10.82 -9.08
N ILE A 197 17.40 -10.67 -8.21
CA ILE A 197 18.55 -11.57 -8.13
C ILE A 197 18.10 -12.98 -7.74
N VAL A 198 17.24 -13.10 -6.72
CA VAL A 198 16.71 -14.39 -6.26
C VAL A 198 15.93 -15.09 -7.37
N ARG A 199 15.05 -14.39 -8.07
CA ARG A 199 14.33 -14.93 -9.22
C ARG A 199 15.28 -15.49 -10.28
N ARG A 200 16.28 -14.69 -10.67
CA ARG A 200 17.25 -15.09 -11.70
C ARG A 200 18.07 -16.32 -11.28
N ALA A 201 18.45 -16.42 -10.01
CA ALA A 201 19.14 -17.59 -9.49
C ALA A 201 18.26 -18.86 -9.55
N GLY A 202 16.95 -18.72 -9.28
CA GLY A 202 15.99 -19.82 -9.39
C GLY A 202 15.72 -20.29 -10.82
N GLU A 203 15.83 -19.41 -11.82
CA GLU A 203 15.69 -19.76 -13.24
C GLU A 203 16.92 -20.53 -13.79
N GLN A 204 18.04 -20.53 -13.08
CA GLN A 204 19.31 -21.17 -13.49
C GLN A 204 19.56 -22.53 -12.83
N ALA A 205 18.75 -22.92 -11.84
CA ALA A 205 18.86 -24.17 -11.08
C ALA A 205 17.96 -25.27 -11.66
#